data_AF-A0A1L8R8Y7-F1
#
_entry.id   AF-A0A1L8R8Y7-F1
#
_cell.length_a   1.000
_cell.length_b   1.000
_cell.length_c   1.000
_cell.angle_alpha   90.00
_cell.angle_beta   90.00
_cell.angle_gamma   90.00
#
_symmetry.space_group_name_H-M   'P 1'
#
loop_
_entity.id
_entity.type
_entity.pdbx_description
1 polymer ?
#
loop_
_entity_poly.entity_id
_entity_poly.type
_entity_poly.pdbx_seq_one_letter_code
_entity_poly.pdbx_strand_id
1 'polypeptide(L)' 'MIRLDAFIQTLQNVDKVEILPYHTMGKYKWQEMGLKYPLEGIEPPAEDRVKNAKELLHTDNYTKYLTR' A
#
# COMPACT_ATOMS: atom_id res chain seq x y z
N MET A 1 4.03 5.79 -9.23
CA MET A 1 3.13 6.53 -8.32
C MET A 1 2.53 7.79 -8.92
N ILE A 2 3.24 8.55 -9.76
CA ILE A 2 2.74 9.81 -10.39
C ILE A 2 1.34 9.68 -11.03
N ARG A 3 1.08 8.60 -11.78
CA ARG A 3 -0.24 8.39 -12.41
C ARG A 3 -1.37 8.15 -11.39
N LEU A 4 -1.06 7.49 -10.28
CA LEU A 4 -2.03 7.21 -9.22
C LEU A 4 -2.32 8.47 -8.42
N ASP A 5 -1.28 9.25 -8.06
CA ASP A 5 -1.43 10.57 -7.44
C ASP A 5 -2.35 11.48 -8.27
N ALA A 6 -2.03 11.65 -9.56
CA ALA A 6 -2.84 12.46 -10.47
C ALA A 6 -4.31 12.01 -10.53
N PHE A 7 -4.56 10.70 -10.49
CA PHE A 7 -5.92 10.15 -10.47
C PHE A 7 -6.63 10.46 -9.14
N ILE A 8 -5.99 10.20 -8.00
CA ILE A 8 -6.58 10.45 -6.67
C ILE A 8 -6.91 11.94 -6.52
N GLN A 9 -6.08 12.85 -7.03
CA GLN A 9 -6.34 14.29 -7.00
C GLN A 9 -7.60 14.72 -7.78
N THR A 10 -8.09 13.92 -8.72
CA THR A 10 -9.37 14.18 -9.39
C THR A 10 -10.59 13.92 -8.49
N LEU A 11 -10.41 13.14 -7.41
CA LEU A 11 -11.48 12.70 -6.52
C LEU A 11 -11.65 13.68 -5.35
N GLN A 12 -12.87 14.21 -5.17
CA GLN A 12 -13.16 15.20 -4.12
C GLN A 12 -13.57 14.57 -2.77
N ASN A 13 -13.80 13.26 -2.77
CA ASN A 13 -14.39 12.50 -1.67
C ASN A 13 -13.41 11.51 -1.00
N VAL A 14 -12.11 11.62 -1.29
CA VAL A 14 -11.09 10.77 -0.63
C VAL A 14 -10.74 11.37 0.72
N ASP A 15 -10.94 10.60 1.79
CA ASP A 15 -10.68 11.07 3.15
C ASP A 15 -9.32 10.65 3.70
N LYS A 16 -8.77 9.53 3.21
CA LYS A 16 -7.49 8.93 3.64
C LYS A 16 -6.81 8.26 2.45
N VAL A 17 -5.50 8.41 2.36
CA VAL A 17 -4.65 7.57 1.52
C VAL A 17 -3.62 6.92 2.43
N GLU A 18 -3.50 5.59 2.36
CA GLU A 18 -2.61 4.82 3.22
C GLU A 18 -1.74 3.88 2.40
N ILE A 19 -0.44 3.86 2.73
CA ILE A 19 0.50 2.91 2.14
C ILE A 19 0.58 1.70 3.04
N LEU A 20 0.16 0.55 2.52
CA LEU A 20 0.31 -0.76 3.15
C LEU A 20 1.45 -1.51 2.45
N PRO A 21 2.62 -1.65 3.10
CA PRO A 21 3.73 -2.44 2.57
C PRO A 21 3.30 -3.90 2.41
N TYR A 22 3.80 -4.55 1.34
CA TYR A 22 3.68 -5.99 1.21
C TYR A 22 4.28 -6.70 2.44
N HIS A 23 3.66 -7.80 2.86
CA HIS A 23 4.15 -8.67 3.93
C HIS A 23 3.99 -10.14 3.54
N THR A 24 4.83 -11.01 4.11
CA THR A 24 4.80 -12.46 3.84
C THR A 24 3.81 -13.23 4.72
N MET A 25 3.09 -12.56 5.63
CA MET A 25 2.09 -13.21 6.49
C MET A 25 1.03 -13.94 5.64
N GLY A 26 0.67 -15.15 6.05
CA GLY A 26 -0.30 -16.00 5.35
C GLY A 26 0.28 -16.89 4.25
N LYS A 27 1.56 -16.77 3.91
CA LYS A 27 2.28 -17.69 3.02
C LYS A 27 2.13 -19.16 3.45
N TYR A 28 2.18 -19.44 4.76
CA TYR A 28 2.03 -20.79 5.30
C TYR A 28 0.69 -21.46 4.93
N LYS A 29 -0.39 -20.70 4.79
CA LYS A 29 -1.71 -21.24 4.40
C LYS A 29 -1.69 -21.83 3.00
N TRP A 30 -0.90 -21.26 2.09
CA TRP A 30 -0.71 -21.82 0.75
C TRP A 30 0.01 -23.16 0.81
N GLN A 31 1.03 -23.25 1.66
CA GLN A 31 1.79 -24.48 1.89
C GLN A 31 0.90 -25.58 2.48
N GLU A 32 0.04 -25.24 3.45
CA GLU A 32 -0.93 -26.18 4.05
C GLU A 32 -1.96 -26.71 3.05
N MET A 33 -2.37 -25.90 2.08
CA MET A 33 -3.28 -26.32 1.01
C MET A 33 -2.57 -27.04 -0.15
N GLY A 34 -1.24 -27.27 -0.06
CA GLY A 34 -0.46 -27.87 -1.14
C GLY A 34 -0.37 -27.00 -2.40
N LEU A 35 -0.58 -25.68 -2.28
CA LEU A 35 -0.57 -24.74 -3.39
C LEU A 35 0.76 -23.99 -3.49
N LYS A 36 1.15 -23.65 -4.72
CA LYS A 36 2.31 -22.78 -4.97
C LYS A 36 1.96 -21.33 -4.63
N TYR A 37 2.76 -20.70 -3.77
CA TYR A 37 2.63 -19.28 -3.47
C TYR A 37 3.21 -18.42 -4.62
N PRO A 38 2.44 -17.50 -5.23
CA PRO A 38 2.88 -16.78 -6.42
C PRO A 38 3.95 -15.71 -6.18
N LEU A 39 4.10 -15.24 -4.94
CA LEU A 39 5.08 -14.22 -4.55
C LEU A 39 6.27 -14.84 -3.79
N GLU A 40 6.57 -16.10 -4.05
CA GLU A 40 7.73 -16.79 -3.48
C GLU A 40 9.04 -16.01 -3.77
N GLY A 41 9.83 -15.76 -2.73
CA GLY A 41 11.09 -15.00 -2.83
C GLY A 41 10.94 -13.48 -2.96
N ILE A 42 9.72 -12.94 -2.89
CA ILE A 42 9.50 -11.49 -2.81
C ILE A 42 9.55 -11.07 -1.34
N GLU A 43 10.42 -10.10 -1.05
CA GLU A 43 10.56 -9.52 0.28
C GLU A 43 9.68 -8.28 0.47
N PRO A 44 9.28 -7.96 1.71
CA PRO A 44 8.69 -6.66 2.04
C PRO A 44 9.55 -5.50 1.54
N PRO A 45 8.94 -4.38 1.09
CA PRO A 45 9.70 -3.23 0.64
C PRO A 45 10.44 -2.60 1.83
N ALA A 46 11.62 -2.05 1.56
CA ALA A 46 12.36 -1.27 2.55
C ALA A 46 11.62 0.01 2.98
N GLU A 47 11.91 0.50 4.17
CA GLU A 47 11.22 1.65 4.77
C GLU A 47 11.33 2.93 3.92
N ASP A 48 12.47 3.14 3.27
CA ASP A 48 12.71 4.26 2.35
C ASP A 48 11.78 4.23 1.13
N ARG A 49 11.48 3.03 0.61
CA ARG A 49 10.52 2.83 -0.50
C ARG A 49 9.10 3.15 -0.06
N VAL A 50 8.74 2.79 1.18
CA VAL A 50 7.44 3.13 1.78
C VAL A 50 7.32 4.64 1.98
N LYS A 51 8.37 5.28 2.53
CA LYS A 51 8.44 6.73 2.71
C LYS A 51 8.31 7.47 1.37
N ASN A 52 9.06 7.05 0.37
CA ASN A 52 8.98 7.63 -0.98
C ASN A 52 7.56 7.52 -1.58
N ALA A 53 6.87 6.40 -1.36
CA ALA A 53 5.50 6.23 -1.83
C ALA A 53 4.52 7.17 -1.11
N LYS A 54 4.69 7.39 0.21
CA LYS A 54 3.89 8.34 0.99
C LYS A 54 4.07 9.77 0.48
N GLU A 55 5.31 10.18 0.24
CA GLU A 55 5.65 11.50 -0.30
C GLU A 55 5.04 11.71 -1.69
N LEU A 56 5.20 10.75 -2.60
CA LEU A 56 4.69 10.86 -3.97
C LEU A 56 3.15 10.85 -4.08
N LEU A 57 2.46 10.29 -3.09
CA LEU A 57 0.98 10.26 -3.05
C LEU A 57 0.40 11.29 -2.06
N HIS A 58 1.25 12.14 -1.48
CA HIS A 58 0.86 13.19 -0.54
C HIS A 58 -0.08 12.69 0.58
N THR A 59 0.23 11.54 1.19
CA THR A 59 -0.69 10.87 2.13
C THR A 59 -1.13 11.78 3.27
N ASP A 60 -0.25 12.67 3.71
CA ASP A 60 -0.48 13.60 4.82
C ASP A 60 -1.52 14.69 4.50
N ASN A 61 -1.90 14.87 3.22
CA ASN A 61 -2.97 15.79 2.82
C ASN A 61 -4.38 15.21 3.06
N TYR A 62 -4.49 13.89 3.23
CA TYR A 62 -5.78 13.19 3.34
C TYR A 62 -6.10 12.89 4.81
N THR A 63 -6.55 13.90 5.54
CA THR A 63 -6.78 13.86 7.00
C THR A 63 -8.26 13.96 7.41
N LYS A 64 -9.18 14.07 6.44
CA LYS A 64 -10.63 14.22 6.73
C LYS A 64 -11.21 13.05 7.55
N TYR A 65 -10.55 11.89 7.54
CA TYR A 65 -10.93 10.74 8.35
C TYR A 65 -10.76 10.97 9.88
N LEU A 66 -9.95 11.95 10.29
CA LEU A 66 -9.73 12.27 11.71
C LEU A 66 -10.91 13.03 12.35
N THR A 67 -11.77 13.61 11.53
CA THR A 67 -12.91 14.42 11.99
C THR A 67 -14.26 13.73 11.76
N ARG A 68 -14.24 12.41 11.51
CA ARG A 68 -15.44 11.58 11.32
C ARG A 68 -15.76 10.75 12.55
#